data_AF-A0A5N0ECF6-F1
#
_entry.id   AF-A0A5N0ECF6-F1
#
_cell.length_a   1.000
_cell.length_b   1.000
_cell.length_c   1.000
_cell.angle_alpha   90.00
_cell.angle_beta   90.00
_cell.angle_gamma   90.00
#
_symmetry.space_group_name_H-M   'P 1'
#
loop_
_entity.id
_entity.type
_entity.pdbx_description
1 polymer ?
#
loop_
_entity_poly.entity_id
_entity_poly.type
_entity_poly.pdbx_seq_one_letter_code
_entity_poly.pdbx_strand_id
1 'polypeptide(L)'
;MAKRNLTLQLDEEVIAQAKVIAARQGTSVSALLAQQVREIAADYARYEAARVQALELMAEAAGRGSGGRITWRREDLYDRDEALAR
;
A
#
# COMPACT_ATOMS: atom_id res chain seq x y z
N MET A 1 -10.70 -12.01 -17.42
CA MET A 1 -11.53 -12.25 -16.21
C MET A 1 -12.99 -11.96 -16.54
N ALA A 2 -13.91 -12.82 -16.13
CA ALA A 2 -15.35 -12.59 -16.32
C ALA A 2 -15.84 -11.43 -15.44
N LYS A 3 -16.64 -10.53 -16.01
CA LYS A 3 -17.29 -9.44 -15.25
C LYS A 3 -18.62 -9.94 -14.70
N ARG A 4 -18.96 -9.53 -13.48
CA ARG A 4 -20.27 -9.79 -12.85
C ARG A 4 -20.94 -8.48 -12.53
N ASN A 5 -22.26 -8.43 -12.68
CA ASN A 5 -23.06 -7.26 -12.33
C ASN A 5 -23.25 -7.17 -10.82
N LEU A 6 -23.12 -5.95 -10.29
CA LEU A 6 -23.38 -5.61 -8.90
C LEU A 6 -24.40 -4.47 -8.89
N THR A 7 -25.53 -4.66 -8.21
CA THR A 7 -26.55 -3.62 -8.01
C THR A 7 -26.26 -2.92 -6.70
N LEU A 8 -26.20 -1.59 -6.72
CA LEU A 8 -25.98 -0.75 -5.55
C LEU A 8 -27.17 0.19 -5.38
N GLN A 9 -27.61 0.35 -4.13
CA GLN A 9 -28.53 1.42 -3.76
C GLN A 9 -27.70 2.58 -3.21
N LEU A 10 -27.93 3.77 -3.75
CA LEU A 10 -27.25 5.00 -3.37
C LEU A 10 -28.31 6.10 -3.30
N ASP A 11 -28.06 7.09 -2.46
CA ASP A 11 -28.93 8.26 -2.37
C ASP A 11 -28.97 9.01 -3.71
N GLU A 12 -30.10 9.64 -3.99
CA GLU A 12 -30.32 10.35 -5.26
C GLU A 12 -29.27 11.45 -5.50
N GLU A 13 -28.88 12.15 -4.43
CA GLU A 13 -27.82 13.16 -4.47
C GLU A 13 -26.48 12.57 -4.90
N VAL A 14 -26.11 11.41 -4.35
CA VAL A 14 -24.86 10.71 -4.68
C VAL A 14 -24.87 10.28 -6.16
N ILE A 15 -26.00 9.78 -6.65
CA ILE A 15 -26.15 9.40 -8.05
C ILE A 15 -25.99 10.63 -8.97
N ALA A 16 -26.57 11.77 -8.60
CA ALA A 16 -26.45 13.00 -9.37
C ALA A 16 -25.00 13.50 -9.45
N GLN A 17 -24.30 13.53 -8.32
CA GLN A 17 -22.89 13.91 -8.26
C GLN A 17 -22.01 12.96 -9.07
N ALA A 18 -22.23 11.65 -8.94
CA ALA A 18 -21.48 10.63 -9.68
C ALA A 18 -21.65 10.77 -11.19
N LYS A 19 -22.86 11.08 -11.67
CA LYS A 19 -23.13 11.36 -13.09
C LYS A 19 -22.34 12.57 -13.59
N VAL A 20 -22.33 13.67 -12.83
CA VAL A 20 -21.58 14.88 -13.20
C VAL A 20 -20.09 14.60 -13.28
N ILE A 21 -19.53 13.91 -12.29
CA ILE A 21 -18.10 13.56 -12.25
C ILE A 21 -17.75 12.63 -13.42
N ALA A 22 -18.54 11.59 -13.64
CA ALA A 22 -18.32 10.65 -14.72
C ALA A 22 -18.36 11.33 -16.10
N ALA A 23 -19.34 12.22 -16.32
CA ALA A 23 -19.43 13.02 -17.54
C ALA A 23 -18.20 13.92 -17.74
N ARG A 24 -17.75 14.62 -16.70
CA ARG A 24 -16.53 15.46 -16.75
C ARG A 24 -15.27 14.66 -17.09
N GLN A 25 -15.20 13.40 -16.64
CA GLN A 25 -14.08 12.51 -16.90
C GLN A 25 -14.23 11.69 -18.21
N GLY A 26 -15.31 11.87 -18.96
CA GLY A 26 -15.57 11.10 -20.18
C GLY A 26 -15.79 9.59 -19.92
N THR A 27 -16.31 9.23 -18.75
CA THR A 27 -16.51 7.84 -18.32
C THR A 27 -17.97 7.58 -17.91
N SER A 28 -18.32 6.33 -17.64
CA SER A 28 -19.62 5.96 -17.09
C SER A 28 -19.59 5.92 -15.56
N VAL A 29 -20.75 6.05 -14.91
CA VAL A 29 -20.87 5.93 -13.45
C VAL A 29 -20.37 4.57 -12.97
N SER A 30 -20.70 3.48 -13.67
CA SER A 30 -20.22 2.14 -13.33
C SER A 30 -18.70 2.01 -13.45
N ALA A 31 -18.09 2.66 -14.45
CA ALA A 31 -16.64 2.64 -14.62
C ALA A 31 -15.94 3.48 -13.53
N LEU A 32 -16.50 4.64 -13.17
CA LEU A 32 -16.04 5.47 -12.05
C LEU A 32 -16.07 4.70 -10.73
N LEU A 33 -17.19 4.06 -10.40
CA LEU A 33 -17.33 3.27 -9.17
C LEU A 33 -16.40 2.06 -9.17
N ALA A 34 -16.27 1.36 -10.30
CA ALA A 34 -15.34 0.24 -10.41
C ALA A 34 -13.88 0.69 -10.21
N GLN A 35 -13.52 1.88 -10.68
CA GLN A 35 -12.20 2.45 -10.44
C GLN A 35 -11.99 2.76 -8.96
N GLN A 36 -12.96 3.38 -8.30
CA GLN A 36 -12.84 3.72 -6.88
C GLN A 36 -12.70 2.47 -6.00
N VAL A 37 -13.45 1.40 -6.31
CA VAL A 37 -13.33 0.11 -5.62
C VAL A 37 -11.95 -0.51 -5.81
N ARG A 38 -11.36 -0.40 -7.02
CA ARG A 38 -9.99 -0.89 -7.27
C ARG A 38 -8.96 -0.14 -6.45
N GLU A 39 -9.09 1.18 -6.34
CA GLU A 39 -8.18 2.02 -5.55
C GLU A 39 -8.23 1.65 -4.08
N ILE A 40 -9.43 1.53 -3.51
CA ILE A 40 -9.62 1.09 -2.11
C ILE A 40 -8.97 -0.29 -1.91
N ALA A 41 -9.25 -1.25 -2.79
CA ALA A 41 -8.68 -2.60 -2.68
C ALA A 41 -7.15 -2.60 -2.78
N ALA A 42 -6.59 -1.78 -3.67
CA ALA A 42 -5.14 -1.64 -3.83
C ALA A 42 -4.49 -1.04 -2.59
N ASP A 43 -5.12 -0.05 -1.96
CA ASP A 43 -4.61 0.57 -0.73
C ASP A 43 -4.59 -0.42 0.43
N TYR A 44 -5.66 -1.19 0.61
CA TYR A 44 -5.70 -2.27 1.61
C TYR A 44 -4.63 -3.32 1.36
N ALA A 45 -4.48 -3.78 0.12
CA ALA A 45 -3.48 -4.79 -0.23
C ALA A 45 -2.05 -4.29 0.01
N ARG A 46 -1.77 -3.03 -0.32
CA ARG A 46 -0.48 -2.38 -0.10
C ARG A 46 -0.12 -2.32 1.38
N TYR A 47 -1.07 -1.90 2.22
CA TYR A 47 -0.89 -1.86 3.66
C TYR A 47 -0.60 -3.25 4.22
N GLU A 48 -1.39 -4.25 3.83
CA GLU A 48 -1.22 -5.61 4.34
C GLU A 48 0.11 -6.22 3.92
N ALA A 49 0.54 -6.00 2.67
CA ALA A 49 1.85 -6.44 2.20
C ALA A 49 2.99 -5.79 3.00
N ALA A 50 2.92 -4.49 3.25
CA ALA A 50 3.91 -3.79 4.07
C ALA A 50 3.91 -4.29 5.53
N ARG A 51 2.74 -4.59 6.09
CA ARG A 51 2.60 -5.15 7.44
C ARG A 51 3.27 -6.52 7.55
N VAL A 52 2.99 -7.42 6.61
CA VAL A 52 3.60 -8.75 6.56
C VAL A 52 5.12 -8.65 6.45
N GLN A 53 5.62 -7.84 5.52
CA GLN A 53 7.05 -7.63 5.33
C GLN A 53 7.73 -7.07 6.59
N ALA A 54 7.11 -6.09 7.26
CA ALA A 54 7.65 -5.53 8.49
C ALA A 54 7.75 -6.57 9.61
N LEU A 55 6.74 -7.42 9.76
CA LEU A 55 6.73 -8.49 10.76
C LEU A 55 7.78 -9.56 10.45
N GLU A 56 7.97 -9.93 9.19
CA GLU A 56 9.02 -10.86 8.76
C GLU A 56 10.41 -10.29 9.08
N LEU A 57 10.66 -9.02 8.74
CA LEU A 57 11.93 -8.35 9.06
C LEU A 57 12.19 -8.28 10.56
N MET A 58 11.16 -8.02 11.37
CA MET A 58 11.28 -8.04 12.83
C MET A 58 11.62 -9.43 13.36
N ALA A 59 10.95 -10.47 12.85
CA ALA A 59 11.20 -11.85 13.22
C ALA A 59 12.63 -12.30 12.84
N GLU A 60 13.11 -11.92 11.65
CA GLU A 60 14.50 -12.18 11.23
C GLU A 60 15.52 -11.40 12.06
N ALA A 61 15.23 -10.13 12.36
CA ALA A 61 16.12 -9.26 13.11
C ALA A 61 16.30 -9.71 14.57
N ALA A 62 15.31 -10.37 15.16
CA ALA A 62 15.41 -10.93 16.51
C ALA A 62 16.62 -11.88 16.68
N GLY A 63 17.06 -12.55 15.60
CA GLY A 63 18.27 -13.38 15.59
C GLY A 63 19.56 -12.67 15.13
N ARG A 64 19.46 -11.46 14.57
CA ARG A 64 20.60 -10.69 14.00
C ARG A 64 21.01 -9.48 14.84
N GLY A 65 20.30 -9.22 15.93
CA GLY A 65 20.59 -8.10 16.82
C GLY A 65 21.81 -8.33 17.72
N SER A 66 22.40 -7.24 18.20
CA SER A 66 23.49 -7.22 19.17
C SER A 66 23.07 -7.61 20.61
N GLY A 67 22.01 -8.41 20.75
CA GLY A 67 21.38 -8.72 22.05
C GLY A 67 20.85 -7.49 22.78
N GLY A 68 20.46 -6.43 22.06
CA GLY A 68 19.98 -5.17 22.63
C GLY A 68 21.08 -4.17 23.03
N ARG A 69 22.36 -4.47 22.73
CA ARG A 69 23.48 -3.57 23.03
C ARG A 69 23.97 -2.89 21.75
N ILE A 70 23.67 -1.61 21.56
CA ILE A 70 24.18 -0.87 20.40
C ILE A 70 25.69 -0.64 20.61
N THR A 71 26.53 -1.25 19.77
CA THR A 71 28.00 -1.17 19.87
C THR A 71 28.63 -0.19 18.89
N TRP A 72 27.84 0.36 17.97
CA TRP A 72 28.26 1.30 16.94
C TRP A 72 27.70 2.70 17.23
N ARG A 73 28.45 3.73 16.86
CA ARG A 73 28.01 5.12 16.83
C ARG A 73 27.54 5.46 15.41
N ARG A 74 26.88 6.60 15.26
CA ARG A 74 26.33 7.02 13.95
C ARG A 74 27.45 7.25 12.94
N GLU A 75 28.55 7.84 13.39
CA GLU A 75 29.77 8.08 12.62
C GLU A 75 30.37 6.79 12.03
N ASP A 76 30.36 5.70 12.80
CA ASP A 76 30.91 4.39 12.40
C ASP A 76 30.16 3.76 11.20
N LEU A 77 28.94 4.23 10.88
CA LEU A 77 28.13 3.71 9.77
C LEU A 77 28.49 4.31 8.40
N TYR A 78 29.25 5.41 8.38
CA TYR A 78 29.66 6.08 7.15
C TYR A 78 30.97 5.54 6.59
N ASP A 79 31.79 4.90 7.43
CA ASP A 79 33.08 4.30 7.06
C ASP A 79 32.91 2.93 6.37
N ARG A 80 32.11 2.88 5.30
CA ARG A 80 32.09 1.72 4.38
C ARG A 80 33.15 1.89 3.31
N ASP A 81 34.43 1.81 3.65
CA ASP A 81 35.43 1.58 2.60
C ASP A 81 36.75 0.88 2.98
N GLU A 82 36.84 0.08 4.07
CA GLU A 82 38.08 -0.69 4.29
C GLU A 82 37.92 -2.12 4.84
N ALA A 83 36.72 -2.57 5.20
CA ALA A 83 36.52 -3.90 5.80
C ALA A 83 36.08 -5.01 4.83
N LEU A 84 35.87 -4.71 3.54
CA LEU A 84 35.46 -5.68 2.51
C LEU A 84 36.61 -6.11 1.57
N ALA A 85 37.87 -5.79 1.91
CA ALA A 85 39.07 -6.09 1.13
C ALA A 85 39.97 -7.21 1.72
N ARG A 86 39.44 -8.08 2.59
CA ARG A 86 40.12 -9.31 3.06
C ARG A 86 39.14 -10.46 3.15
#